data_AF-A0A2D4IT70-F1
#
_entry.id   AF-A0A2D4IT70-F1
#
_cell.length_a   1.000
_cell.length_b   1.000
_cell.length_c   1.000
_cell.angle_alpha   90.00
_cell.angle_beta   90.00
_cell.angle_gamma   90.00
#
_symmetry.space_group_name_H-M   'P 1'
#
loop_
_entity.id
_entity.type
_entity.pdbx_description
1 polymer ?
#
loop_
_entity_poly.entity_id
_entity_poly.type
_entity_poly.pdbx_seq_one_letter_code
_entity_poly.pdbx_strand_id
1 'polypeptide(L)'
;MCKENGLYNPVLDMPQMRPKPHYIIMKKDAEMNETVYCTKESFLKARVIVIRWLVSFWLEPKPPAGPQIPGMEGEIVPKNIQRAAATLASREDSKSDATDRSDRNPETEQSHSNTSTLTEREPSSSSLCSIDEEHLTDIEIVRKVFSSKRSNVNFLTEIFRQAFLLPICEAAAMRKVVKVYQEWIQQEEKPLFMKEPEEIVTSLNIDSDENIAEHNSSEKGKEREEESTGSSCPIRNSNWTRNGCYQEVPYKTSELDNLEQGIRAGIQAVLQVFITNSSNIFLLEPANEIKSLLDEHTDMCKRILNIYRYMVVQVTMDKKTWEQMLLVLLRVTESVLKIPSQIFLQYQGRKNLTLAGRLAGPLFQTLIVAWIKANLNVYISRELWDDLLAVLSSLTYWEELATEWSLTMETLTKVLARNLYSLDLSDLPLDKLSEQKQKKHKGKGK
;
A
#
# COMPACT_ATOMS: atom_id res chain seq x y z
N MET A 1 6.78 -33.32 -0.05
CA MET A 1 6.52 -32.24 0.92
C MET A 1 6.34 -30.96 0.15
N CYS A 2 5.10 -30.46 0.02
CA CYS A 2 4.86 -29.14 -0.55
C CYS A 2 5.53 -28.12 0.37
N LYS A 3 6.52 -27.38 -0.12
CA LYS A 3 6.95 -26.16 0.55
C LYS A 3 5.71 -25.27 0.62
N GLU A 4 5.21 -24.99 1.81
CA GLU A 4 4.10 -24.07 2.00
C GLU A 4 4.58 -22.68 1.55
N ASN A 5 4.18 -22.27 0.34
CA ASN A 5 4.35 -20.89 -0.13
C ASN A 5 3.41 -20.02 0.71
N GLY A 6 3.94 -19.48 1.80
CA GLY A 6 3.19 -18.64 2.74
C GLY A 6 3.92 -17.35 3.04
N LEU A 7 3.24 -16.44 3.72
CA LEU A 7 3.79 -15.14 4.14
C LEU A 7 5.07 -15.30 4.96
N TYR A 8 5.15 -16.33 5.79
CA TYR A 8 6.25 -16.58 6.72
C TYR A 8 7.50 -17.18 6.08
N ASN A 9 7.39 -17.71 4.85
CA ASN A 9 8.52 -18.16 4.07
C ASN A 9 8.22 -17.94 2.57
N PRO A 10 8.28 -16.67 2.11
CA PRO A 10 7.83 -16.34 0.78
C PRO A 10 8.82 -16.88 -0.25
N VAL A 11 8.28 -17.59 -1.25
CA VAL A 11 9.05 -17.93 -2.46
C VAL A 11 9.06 -16.70 -3.34
N LEU A 12 10.25 -16.14 -3.53
CA LEU A 12 10.48 -14.88 -4.24
C LEU A 12 10.87 -15.11 -5.70
N ASP A 13 10.42 -16.23 -6.25
CA ASP A 13 10.66 -16.55 -7.65
C ASP A 13 9.93 -15.54 -8.54
N MET A 14 10.63 -15.07 -9.57
CA MET A 14 10.09 -14.08 -10.48
C MET A 14 8.91 -14.65 -11.28
N PRO A 15 7.72 -14.01 -11.24
CA PRO A 15 6.59 -14.49 -12.00
C PRO A 15 6.86 -14.45 -13.51
N GLN A 16 6.20 -15.35 -14.24
CA GLN A 16 6.32 -15.44 -15.69
C GLN A 16 5.24 -14.63 -16.40
N MET A 17 5.51 -14.29 -17.67
CA MET A 17 4.51 -13.64 -18.53
C MET A 17 3.30 -14.54 -18.71
N ARG A 18 2.12 -13.98 -18.45
CA ARG A 18 0.84 -14.65 -18.59
C ARG A 18 0.20 -14.27 -19.92
N PRO A 19 -0.31 -15.25 -20.70
CA PRO A 19 -0.94 -14.98 -21.98
C PRO A 19 -2.23 -14.18 -21.81
N LYS A 20 -2.58 -13.42 -22.84
CA LYS A 20 -3.81 -12.63 -22.86
C LYS A 20 -5.04 -13.56 -22.75
N PRO A 21 -5.97 -13.32 -21.81
CA PRO A 21 -7.22 -14.08 -21.73
C PRO A 21 -8.10 -13.85 -22.95
N HIS A 22 -8.91 -14.84 -23.30
CA HIS A 22 -9.91 -14.72 -24.37
C HIS A 22 -11.13 -13.94 -23.85
N TYR A 23 -11.22 -12.65 -24.20
CA TYR A 23 -12.32 -11.77 -23.81
C TYR A 23 -13.54 -11.94 -24.72
N ILE A 24 -14.73 -11.96 -24.10
CA ILE A 24 -16.02 -12.09 -24.78
C ILE A 24 -16.95 -10.98 -24.31
N ILE A 25 -17.70 -10.41 -25.24
CA ILE A 25 -18.67 -9.35 -24.96
C ILE A 25 -19.96 -9.99 -24.42
N MET A 26 -20.40 -9.60 -23.22
CA MET A 26 -21.63 -10.13 -22.60
C MET A 26 -22.83 -9.19 -22.73
N LYS A 27 -22.62 -7.88 -22.57
CA LYS A 27 -23.70 -6.88 -22.63
C LYS A 27 -23.11 -5.56 -23.11
N LYS A 28 -23.82 -4.91 -24.03
CA LYS A 28 -23.64 -3.50 -24.34
C LYS A 28 -24.67 -2.75 -23.51
N ASP A 29 -24.24 -2.01 -22.51
CA ASP A 29 -25.17 -1.21 -21.72
C ASP A 29 -25.80 -0.15 -22.63
N ALA A 30 -27.13 -0.10 -22.69
CA ALA A 30 -27.85 0.79 -23.60
C ALA A 30 -27.82 2.26 -23.12
N GLU A 31 -27.57 2.48 -21.82
CA GLU A 31 -27.57 3.82 -21.22
C GLU A 31 -26.17 4.44 -21.19
N MET A 32 -25.13 3.64 -20.93
CA MET A 32 -23.73 4.09 -20.84
C MET A 32 -22.90 3.80 -22.10
N ASN A 33 -23.44 3.06 -23.07
CA ASN A 33 -22.73 2.60 -24.28
C ASN A 33 -21.43 1.82 -23.97
N GLU A 34 -21.29 1.30 -22.75
CA GLU A 34 -20.12 0.54 -22.30
C GLU A 34 -20.28 -0.94 -22.62
N THR A 35 -19.19 -1.53 -23.13
CA THR A 35 -19.12 -2.96 -23.45
C THR A 35 -18.53 -3.70 -22.26
N VAL A 36 -19.30 -4.63 -21.70
CA VAL A 36 -18.85 -5.46 -20.59
C VAL A 36 -18.19 -6.72 -21.14
N TYR A 37 -16.91 -6.90 -20.80
CA TYR A 37 -16.10 -8.05 -21.19
C TYR A 37 -16.04 -9.10 -20.07
N CYS A 38 -15.99 -10.37 -20.43
CA CYS A 38 -15.73 -11.48 -19.51
C CYS A 38 -14.79 -12.51 -20.14
N THR A 39 -14.34 -13.50 -19.37
CA THR A 39 -13.60 -14.66 -19.87
C THR A 39 -14.39 -15.95 -19.59
N LYS A 40 -14.14 -17.02 -20.37
CA LYS A 40 -14.74 -18.37 -20.16
C LYS A 40 -14.00 -19.19 -19.11
N GLU A 41 -13.60 -18.58 -18.00
CA GLU A 41 -12.89 -19.29 -16.93
C GLU A 41 -13.90 -19.86 -15.92
N SER A 42 -13.78 -21.15 -15.61
CA SER A 42 -14.61 -21.82 -14.61
C SER A 42 -14.45 -21.17 -13.24
N PHE A 43 -15.56 -20.98 -12.52
CA PHE A 43 -15.59 -20.41 -11.17
C PHE A 43 -15.00 -19.00 -11.01
N LEU A 44 -14.70 -18.26 -12.10
CA LEU A 44 -14.16 -16.90 -12.01
C LEU A 44 -15.04 -15.98 -11.16
N LYS A 45 -16.36 -16.01 -11.39
CA LYS A 45 -17.31 -15.23 -10.60
C LYS A 45 -17.27 -15.58 -9.10
N ALA A 46 -17.15 -16.86 -8.76
CA ALA A 46 -17.04 -17.29 -7.37
C ALA A 46 -15.74 -16.79 -6.73
N ARG A 47 -14.61 -16.88 -7.44
CA ARG A 47 -13.31 -16.32 -6.99
C ARG A 47 -13.42 -14.83 -6.72
N VAL A 48 -14.00 -14.07 -7.66
CA VAL A 48 -14.21 -12.62 -7.53
C VAL A 48 -15.09 -12.28 -6.34
N ILE A 49 -16.17 -13.04 -6.11
CA ILE A 49 -17.08 -12.83 -4.96
C ILE A 49 -16.35 -13.07 -3.65
N VAL A 50 -15.59 -14.17 -3.52
CA VAL A 50 -14.81 -14.49 -2.31
C VAL A 50 -13.77 -13.40 -2.04
N ILE A 51 -13.04 -12.95 -3.06
CA ILE A 51 -12.08 -11.85 -2.94
C ILE A 51 -12.78 -10.57 -2.45
N ARG A 52 -13.89 -10.18 -3.09
CA ARG A 52 -14.63 -8.96 -2.72
C ARG A 52 -15.18 -9.02 -1.30
N TRP A 53 -15.72 -10.17 -0.90
CA TRP A 53 -16.22 -10.41 0.46
C TRP A 53 -15.10 -10.30 1.48
N LEU A 54 -13.95 -10.92 1.23
CA LEU A 54 -12.83 -10.85 2.17
C LEU A 54 -12.30 -9.42 2.31
N VAL A 55 -12.16 -8.70 1.19
CA VAL A 55 -11.64 -7.33 1.18
C VAL A 55 -12.59 -6.35 1.88
N SER A 56 -13.91 -6.57 1.87
CA SER A 56 -14.84 -5.66 2.54
C SER A 56 -14.65 -5.59 4.06
N PHE A 57 -13.99 -6.57 4.69
CA PHE A 57 -13.64 -6.48 6.10
C PHE A 57 -12.38 -5.65 6.36
N TRP A 58 -11.52 -5.45 5.36
CA TRP A 58 -10.25 -4.75 5.55
C TRP A 58 -10.30 -3.29 5.13
N LEU A 59 -11.17 -2.95 4.18
CA LEU A 59 -11.47 -1.56 3.85
C LEU A 59 -12.56 -1.08 4.80
N GLU A 60 -12.27 -0.08 5.63
CA GLU A 60 -13.31 0.54 6.45
C GLU A 60 -14.47 1.00 5.56
N PRO A 61 -15.73 0.77 5.95
CA PRO A 61 -16.84 1.47 5.34
C PRO A 61 -16.59 2.95 5.61
N LYS A 62 -16.35 3.71 4.55
CA LYS A 62 -16.31 5.18 4.62
C LYS A 62 -17.52 5.58 5.46
N PRO A 63 -17.36 6.26 6.60
CA PRO A 63 -18.51 6.61 7.43
C PRO A 63 -19.51 7.29 6.49
N PRO A 64 -20.80 6.91 6.50
CA PRO A 64 -21.78 7.71 5.79
C PRO A 64 -21.55 9.13 6.27
N ALA A 65 -21.26 10.05 5.35
CA ALA A 65 -21.28 11.46 5.69
C ALA A 65 -22.56 11.65 6.52
N GLY A 66 -22.41 12.08 7.78
CA GLY A 66 -23.52 12.21 8.70
C GLY A 66 -24.68 12.93 7.99
N PRO A 67 -25.94 12.66 8.36
CA PRO A 67 -27.12 13.05 7.59
C PRO A 67 -26.91 14.44 7.00
N GLN A 68 -26.71 14.52 5.68
CA GLN A 68 -26.52 15.79 4.99
C GLN A 68 -27.79 16.59 5.23
N ILE A 69 -27.72 17.57 6.13
CA ILE A 69 -28.69 18.65 6.20
C ILE A 69 -28.53 19.39 4.87
N PRO A 70 -29.51 19.36 3.96
CA PRO A 70 -29.39 20.03 2.67
C PRO A 70 -29.26 21.55 2.94
N GLY A 71 -28.10 22.14 2.68
CA GLY A 71 -27.96 23.59 2.84
C GLY A 71 -26.56 24.20 2.97
N MET A 72 -25.48 23.43 3.13
CA MET A 72 -24.13 24.02 3.23
C MET A 72 -23.13 23.20 2.42
N GLU A 73 -23.11 23.45 1.12
CA GLU A 73 -21.89 23.64 0.31
C GLU A 73 -22.30 23.89 -1.15
N GLY A 74 -22.23 25.17 -1.56
CA GLY A 74 -21.87 25.57 -2.92
C GLY A 74 -22.64 24.99 -4.11
N GLU A 75 -23.98 25.01 -4.13
CA GLU A 75 -24.74 24.82 -5.37
C GLU A 75 -25.79 25.92 -5.58
N ILE A 76 -25.96 26.29 -6.84
CA ILE A 76 -26.56 27.54 -7.31
C ILE A 76 -28.01 27.67 -6.83
N VAL A 77 -28.26 28.63 -5.93
CA VAL A 77 -29.59 28.97 -5.42
C VAL A 77 -30.52 29.37 -6.59
N PRO A 78 -31.72 28.78 -6.72
CA PRO A 78 -32.68 29.16 -7.75
C PRO A 78 -33.05 30.65 -7.66
N LYS A 79 -33.17 31.33 -8.82
CA LYS A 79 -33.41 32.78 -8.98
C LYS A 79 -34.60 33.36 -8.20
N ASN A 80 -35.47 32.49 -7.69
CA ASN A 80 -36.67 32.82 -6.92
C ASN A 80 -36.32 33.25 -5.49
N ILE A 81 -35.29 32.63 -4.89
CA ILE A 81 -34.85 32.87 -3.51
C ILE A 81 -33.91 34.09 -3.46
N GLN A 82 -33.12 34.34 -4.51
CA GLN A 82 -32.29 35.55 -4.61
C GLN A 82 -33.14 36.84 -4.69
N ARG A 83 -34.34 36.81 -5.30
CA ARG A 83 -35.27 37.96 -5.28
C ARG A 83 -35.87 38.22 -3.89
N ALA A 84 -36.17 37.17 -3.13
CA ALA A 84 -36.69 37.32 -1.78
C ALA A 84 -35.65 37.92 -0.82
N ALA A 85 -34.37 37.51 -0.95
CA ALA A 85 -33.27 38.07 -0.17
C ALA A 85 -32.94 39.53 -0.56
N ALA A 86 -33.00 39.88 -1.85
CA ALA A 86 -32.76 41.25 -2.32
C ALA A 86 -33.85 42.24 -1.90
N THR A 87 -35.07 41.78 -1.61
CA THR A 87 -36.18 42.64 -1.15
C THR A 87 -36.13 42.87 0.37
N LEU A 88 -35.44 42.01 1.12
CA LEU A 88 -35.21 42.17 2.56
C LEU A 88 -33.93 42.99 2.87
N ALA A 89 -32.93 42.94 2.00
CA ALA A 89 -31.68 43.69 2.15
C ALA A 89 -31.77 45.18 1.76
N SER A 90 -32.91 45.67 1.25
CA SER A 90 -33.12 47.08 0.91
C SER A 90 -33.86 47.87 2.00
N ARG A 91 -33.89 47.40 3.25
CA ARG A 91 -34.60 48.09 4.35
C ARG A 91 -33.83 48.23 5.66
N GLU A 92 -32.50 48.14 5.62
CA GLU A 92 -31.64 48.45 6.78
C GLU A 92 -30.40 49.21 6.30
N ASP A 93 -30.55 50.52 6.09
CA ASP A 93 -29.52 51.51 6.43
C ASP A 93 -30.05 52.93 6.17
N SER A 94 -30.78 53.45 7.14
CA SER A 94 -31.03 54.89 7.29
C SER A 94 -31.49 55.17 8.72
N LYS A 95 -30.54 55.57 9.58
CA LYS A 95 -30.50 56.91 10.20
C LYS A 95 -30.14 56.90 11.69
N SER A 96 -29.15 57.72 12.00
CA SER A 96 -28.71 58.17 13.31
C SER A 96 -29.74 59.08 14.01
N ASP A 97 -29.94 58.78 15.30
CA ASP A 97 -30.06 59.63 16.49
C ASP A 97 -31.18 60.71 16.65
N ALA A 98 -31.62 60.78 17.92
CA ALA A 98 -32.32 61.81 18.68
C ALA A 98 -33.87 61.95 18.66
N THR A 99 -34.41 61.71 19.87
CA THR A 99 -35.46 62.44 20.63
C THR A 99 -36.96 62.34 20.27
N ASP A 100 -37.66 61.62 21.15
CA ASP A 100 -38.80 62.02 22.01
C ASP A 100 -40.18 62.43 21.42
N ARG A 101 -41.19 61.70 21.94
CA ARG A 101 -42.60 62.03 22.23
C ARG A 101 -43.76 61.59 21.33
N SER A 102 -44.72 60.98 22.06
CA SER A 102 -46.19 60.94 21.90
C SER A 102 -46.70 60.00 20.79
N ASP A 103 -47.78 59.22 20.93
CA ASP A 103 -48.84 59.12 21.93
C ASP A 103 -49.67 57.84 21.61
N ARG A 104 -50.25 57.21 22.65
CA ARG A 104 -51.58 56.55 22.69
C ARG A 104 -51.94 55.28 21.87
N ASN A 105 -52.18 54.19 22.64
CA ASN A 105 -53.28 53.18 22.71
C ASN A 105 -54.32 53.07 21.55
N PRO A 106 -54.99 51.90 21.31
CA PRO A 106 -55.51 50.87 22.27
C PRO A 106 -55.15 49.39 21.89
N GLU A 107 -55.08 48.39 22.80
CA GLU A 107 -56.18 47.62 23.48
C GLU A 107 -57.17 46.96 22.47
N THR A 108 -57.60 45.68 22.52
CA THR A 108 -57.48 44.50 23.41
C THR A 108 -58.12 43.28 22.71
N GLU A 109 -57.85 42.06 23.20
CA GLU A 109 -58.75 40.86 23.23
C GLU A 109 -59.06 40.12 21.91
N GLN A 110 -59.20 38.79 21.82
CA GLN A 110 -59.55 37.75 22.78
C GLN A 110 -59.16 36.35 22.24
N SER A 111 -58.58 35.53 23.12
CA SER A 111 -58.71 34.07 23.33
C SER A 111 -59.20 33.12 22.23
N HIS A 112 -58.56 31.94 22.09
CA HIS A 112 -58.93 30.70 22.80
C HIS A 112 -57.90 29.58 22.57
N SER A 113 -57.38 29.05 23.68
CA SER A 113 -56.58 27.82 23.78
C SER A 113 -57.45 26.55 23.68
N ASN A 114 -56.84 25.40 23.37
CA ASN A 114 -56.78 24.19 24.23
C ASN A 114 -56.40 22.91 23.45
N THR A 115 -55.28 22.26 23.81
CA THR A 115 -55.15 20.85 24.23
C THR A 115 -53.66 20.55 24.51
N SER A 116 -53.19 20.64 25.77
CA SER A 116 -52.98 19.56 26.77
C SER A 116 -52.07 18.40 26.28
N THR A 117 -50.76 18.43 26.59
CA THR A 117 -50.05 17.88 27.79
C THR A 117 -49.79 16.38 27.75
N LEU A 118 -48.52 15.99 27.68
CA LEU A 118 -47.93 14.99 28.59
C LEU A 118 -46.39 15.08 28.59
N THR A 119 -45.88 15.03 29.80
CA THR A 119 -44.56 15.42 30.31
C THR A 119 -43.38 14.58 29.84
N GLU A 120 -42.24 15.25 29.70
CA GLU A 120 -40.90 14.70 29.62
C GLU A 120 -40.61 13.72 30.77
N ARG A 121 -40.09 12.54 30.43
CA ARG A 121 -39.31 11.71 31.35
C ARG A 121 -38.01 11.34 30.65
N GLU A 122 -36.92 11.93 31.12
CA GLU A 122 -35.57 11.54 30.77
C GLU A 122 -35.31 10.07 31.18
N PRO A 123 -34.64 9.25 30.37
CA PRO A 123 -34.16 7.96 30.83
C PRO A 123 -32.97 8.17 31.76
N SER A 124 -33.17 7.88 33.05
CA SER A 124 -32.15 7.91 34.08
C SER A 124 -31.04 6.90 33.78
N SER A 125 -29.80 7.39 33.84
CA SER A 125 -28.58 6.59 33.92
C SER A 125 -28.41 6.01 35.32
N SER A 126 -28.52 4.70 35.47
CA SER A 126 -27.79 3.92 36.48
C SER A 126 -28.06 2.42 36.36
N SER A 127 -27.05 1.67 35.92
CA SER A 127 -26.73 0.30 36.36
C SER A 127 -25.37 -0.07 35.81
N LEU A 128 -24.34 0.16 36.62
CA LEU A 128 -23.01 -0.43 36.44
C LEU A 128 -23.12 -1.95 36.67
N CYS A 129 -23.04 -2.73 35.60
CA CYS A 129 -22.42 -4.04 35.63
C CYS A 129 -21.27 -4.00 34.63
N SER A 130 -20.06 -4.05 35.18
CA SER A 130 -18.82 -4.24 34.44
C SER A 130 -18.92 -5.52 33.61
N ILE A 131 -19.03 -5.35 32.30
CA ILE A 131 -18.44 -6.28 31.36
C ILE A 131 -17.63 -5.41 30.41
N ASP A 132 -16.33 -5.37 30.64
CA ASP A 132 -15.35 -4.86 29.68
C ASP A 132 -15.24 -5.86 28.52
N GLU A 133 -16.37 -6.18 27.88
CA GLU A 133 -16.42 -6.73 26.53
C GLU A 133 -17.02 -5.62 25.67
N GLU A 134 -16.15 -4.72 25.20
CA GLU A 134 -16.45 -3.91 24.02
C GLU A 134 -17.01 -4.87 22.96
N HIS A 135 -18.27 -4.68 22.58
CA HIS A 135 -18.88 -5.46 21.50
C HIS A 135 -18.08 -5.18 20.22
N LEU A 136 -17.11 -6.04 19.92
CA LEU A 136 -16.35 -5.98 18.67
C LEU A 136 -17.34 -5.98 17.52
N THR A 137 -17.18 -5.04 16.60
CA THR A 137 -17.93 -5.02 15.35
C THR A 137 -17.72 -6.34 14.60
N ASP A 138 -18.70 -6.76 13.78
CA ASP A 138 -18.56 -7.95 12.92
C ASP A 138 -17.26 -7.91 12.09
N ILE A 139 -16.84 -6.71 11.71
CA ILE A 139 -15.59 -6.43 11.00
C ILE A 139 -14.36 -6.80 11.84
N GLU A 140 -14.32 -6.35 13.09
CA GLU A 140 -13.21 -6.64 14.01
C GLU A 140 -13.13 -8.12 14.36
N ILE A 141 -14.27 -8.79 14.55
CA ILE A 141 -14.31 -10.24 14.77
C ILE A 141 -13.68 -10.96 13.58
N VAL A 142 -14.07 -10.61 12.35
CA VAL A 142 -13.52 -11.23 11.15
C VAL A 142 -12.02 -10.94 11.00
N ARG A 143 -11.58 -9.69 11.23
CA ARG A 143 -10.15 -9.32 11.23
C ARG A 143 -9.37 -10.13 12.26
N LYS A 144 -9.91 -10.29 13.47
CA LYS A 144 -9.29 -11.08 14.56
C LYS A 144 -9.18 -12.55 14.19
N VAL A 145 -10.22 -13.14 13.59
CA VAL A 145 -10.19 -14.54 13.12
C VAL A 145 -9.13 -14.72 12.04
N PHE A 146 -9.09 -13.87 11.00
CA PHE A 146 -8.09 -13.99 9.94
C PHE A 146 -6.66 -13.72 10.42
N SER A 147 -6.50 -12.94 11.49
CA SER A 147 -5.21 -12.64 12.11
C SER A 147 -4.85 -13.57 13.27
N SER A 148 -5.67 -14.58 13.59
CA SER A 148 -5.48 -15.42 14.78
C SER A 148 -4.50 -16.59 14.62
N LYS A 149 -4.18 -17.00 13.39
CA LYS A 149 -3.33 -18.15 13.09
C LYS A 149 -2.53 -17.94 11.81
N ARG A 150 -1.31 -18.49 11.75
CA ARG A 150 -0.46 -18.50 10.53
C ARG A 150 -1.21 -19.02 9.30
N SER A 151 -1.99 -20.09 9.46
CA SER A 151 -2.79 -20.68 8.38
C SER A 151 -3.82 -19.71 7.81
N ASN A 152 -4.45 -18.91 8.68
CA ASN A 152 -5.48 -17.95 8.30
C ASN A 152 -4.87 -16.75 7.58
N VAL A 153 -3.71 -16.28 8.06
CA VAL A 153 -2.93 -15.22 7.39
C VAL A 153 -2.45 -15.72 6.02
N ASN A 154 -1.90 -16.93 5.93
CA ASN A 154 -1.50 -17.53 4.66
C ASN A 154 -2.69 -17.64 3.70
N PHE A 155 -3.86 -18.07 4.18
CA PHE A 155 -5.09 -18.13 3.38
C PHE A 155 -5.54 -16.76 2.88
N LEU A 156 -5.52 -15.74 3.75
CA LEU A 156 -5.79 -14.34 3.37
C LEU A 156 -4.82 -13.85 2.29
N THR A 157 -3.51 -14.07 2.49
CA THR A 157 -2.50 -13.67 1.50
C THR A 157 -2.62 -14.43 0.19
N GLU A 158 -3.05 -15.70 0.21
CA GLU A 158 -3.31 -16.49 -0.99
C GLU A 158 -4.54 -15.97 -1.74
N ILE A 159 -5.63 -15.63 -1.05
CA ILE A 159 -6.79 -14.99 -1.70
C ILE A 159 -6.40 -13.66 -2.36
N PHE A 160 -5.56 -12.87 -1.69
CA PHE A 160 -5.05 -11.62 -2.27
C PHE A 160 -4.12 -11.89 -3.45
N ARG A 161 -3.28 -12.93 -3.39
CA ARG A 161 -2.47 -13.38 -4.53
C ARG A 161 -3.35 -13.75 -5.73
N GLN A 162 -4.44 -14.48 -5.50
CA GLN A 162 -5.40 -14.83 -6.54
C GLN A 162 -6.04 -13.60 -7.20
N ALA A 163 -6.21 -12.50 -6.48
CA ALA A 163 -6.70 -11.25 -7.06
C ALA A 163 -5.75 -10.68 -8.12
N PHE A 164 -4.42 -10.73 -7.90
CA PHE A 164 -3.43 -10.28 -8.88
C PHE A 164 -3.33 -11.18 -10.12
N LEU A 165 -3.93 -12.37 -10.08
CA LEU A 165 -4.02 -13.31 -11.20
C LEU A 165 -5.32 -13.18 -12.01
N LEU A 166 -6.29 -12.38 -11.56
CA LEU A 166 -7.55 -12.20 -12.27
C LEU A 166 -7.31 -11.61 -13.69
N PRO A 167 -8.23 -11.83 -14.64
CA PRO A 167 -8.24 -11.11 -15.92
C PRO A 167 -8.58 -9.63 -15.71
N ILE A 168 -8.12 -8.76 -16.60
CA ILE A 168 -8.25 -7.29 -16.39
C ILE A 168 -9.70 -6.80 -16.41
N CYS A 169 -10.63 -7.55 -17.00
CA CYS A 169 -12.06 -7.24 -16.92
C CYS A 169 -12.59 -7.24 -15.46
N GLU A 170 -11.85 -7.83 -14.51
CA GLU A 170 -12.16 -7.83 -13.07
C GLU A 170 -11.28 -6.86 -12.27
N ALA A 171 -10.70 -5.84 -12.92
CA ALA A 171 -9.83 -4.84 -12.29
C ALA A 171 -10.45 -4.17 -11.04
N ALA A 172 -11.77 -4.04 -10.98
CA ALA A 172 -12.46 -3.53 -9.79
C ALA A 172 -12.20 -4.35 -8.52
N ALA A 173 -12.09 -5.69 -8.62
CA ALA A 173 -11.73 -6.53 -7.47
C ALA A 173 -10.25 -6.37 -7.10
N MET A 174 -9.37 -6.30 -8.12
CA MET A 174 -7.94 -6.05 -7.93
C MET A 174 -7.69 -4.71 -7.22
N ARG A 175 -8.37 -3.64 -7.65
CA ARG A 175 -8.27 -2.30 -7.04
C ARG A 175 -8.53 -2.32 -5.54
N LYS A 176 -9.53 -3.10 -5.10
CA LYS A 176 -9.84 -3.20 -3.67
C LYS A 176 -8.71 -3.88 -2.90
N VAL A 177 -8.12 -4.96 -3.43
CA VAL A 177 -6.94 -5.62 -2.81
C VAL A 177 -5.74 -4.69 -2.78
N VAL A 178 -5.47 -3.98 -3.89
CA VAL A 178 -4.40 -2.96 -3.93
C VAL A 178 -4.61 -1.88 -2.89
N LYS A 179 -5.86 -1.43 -2.69
CA LYS A 179 -6.21 -0.45 -1.66
C LYS A 179 -5.96 -0.98 -0.24
N VAL A 180 -6.28 -2.25 0.04
CA VAL A 180 -5.96 -2.86 1.35
C VAL A 180 -4.45 -2.86 1.59
N TYR A 181 -3.65 -3.31 0.62
CA TYR A 181 -2.19 -3.27 0.75
C TYR A 181 -1.67 -1.84 0.91
N GLN A 182 -2.25 -0.88 0.18
CA GLN A 182 -1.90 0.53 0.31
C GLN A 182 -2.13 1.02 1.75
N GLU A 183 -3.32 0.76 2.31
CA GLU A 183 -3.66 1.12 3.69
C GLU A 183 -2.72 0.44 4.69
N TRP A 184 -2.51 -0.88 4.58
CA TRP A 184 -1.58 -1.62 5.42
C TRP A 184 -0.14 -1.09 5.37
N ILE A 185 0.34 -0.68 4.20
CA ILE A 185 1.70 -0.15 4.02
C ILE A 185 1.81 1.30 4.53
N GLN A 186 0.77 2.12 4.39
CA GLN A 186 0.80 3.55 4.70
C GLN A 186 0.34 3.91 6.12
N GLN A 187 -0.57 3.12 6.72
CA GLN A 187 -1.10 3.39 8.06
C GLN A 187 -0.04 3.14 9.15
N GLU A 188 -0.10 3.88 10.24
CA GLU A 188 0.81 3.70 11.38
C GLU A 188 0.54 2.40 12.13
N GLU A 189 -0.74 2.11 12.42
CA GLU A 189 -1.13 0.89 13.13
C GLU A 189 -1.16 -0.32 12.20
N LYS A 190 -0.11 -1.14 12.26
CA LYS A 190 0.01 -2.34 11.42
C LYS A 190 -0.84 -3.50 11.95
N PRO A 191 -1.47 -4.32 11.07
CA PRO A 191 -2.07 -5.59 11.46
C PRO A 191 -1.06 -6.47 12.20
N LEU A 192 -1.53 -7.30 13.14
CA LEU A 192 -0.67 -8.10 14.03
C LEU A 192 0.39 -8.92 13.26
N PHE A 193 0.01 -9.55 12.14
CA PHE A 193 0.93 -10.36 11.36
C PHE A 193 2.03 -9.53 10.64
N MET A 194 1.89 -8.22 10.52
CA MET A 194 2.90 -7.33 9.94
C MET A 194 3.84 -6.72 10.98
N LYS A 195 3.53 -6.86 12.27
CA LYS A 195 4.43 -6.42 13.34
C LYS A 195 5.67 -7.31 13.35
N GLU A 196 6.80 -6.74 13.78
CA GLU A 196 8.04 -7.49 13.90
C GLU A 196 7.86 -8.67 14.89
N PRO A 197 8.37 -9.87 14.55
CA PRO A 197 8.45 -10.96 15.52
C PRO A 197 9.32 -10.48 16.69
N GLU A 198 8.87 -10.64 17.92
CA GLU A 198 9.71 -10.23 19.06
C GLU A 198 10.98 -11.07 19.03
N GLU A 199 12.13 -10.42 19.15
CA GLU A 199 13.39 -11.14 19.27
C GLU A 199 13.28 -12.06 20.47
N ILE A 200 13.48 -13.36 20.25
CA ILE A 200 13.68 -14.30 21.35
C ILE A 200 15.00 -13.89 21.97
N VAL A 201 14.96 -12.96 22.93
CA VAL A 201 16.03 -12.75 23.89
C VAL A 201 16.17 -14.08 24.59
N THR A 202 17.06 -14.91 24.05
CA THR A 202 17.50 -16.12 24.69
C THR A 202 18.30 -15.65 25.89
N SER A 203 17.60 -15.39 26.99
CA SER A 203 18.17 -15.19 28.31
C SER A 203 18.74 -16.52 28.81
N LEU A 204 19.77 -17.00 28.13
CA LEU A 204 20.78 -17.85 28.72
C LEU A 204 21.82 -16.93 29.37
N ASN A 205 21.37 -16.14 30.35
CA ASN A 205 22.24 -15.72 31.43
C ASN A 205 22.28 -16.88 32.41
N ILE A 206 23.22 -17.79 32.20
CA ILE A 206 23.79 -18.58 33.29
C ILE A 206 25.28 -18.30 33.28
N ASP A 207 25.71 -17.68 34.37
CA ASP A 207 27.08 -17.47 34.79
C ASP A 207 28.00 -18.66 34.44
N SER A 208 29.15 -18.34 33.88
CA SER A 208 30.36 -19.06 34.25
C SER A 208 31.54 -18.11 34.17
N ASP A 209 31.88 -17.66 35.36
CA ASP A 209 33.05 -16.91 35.76
C ASP A 209 34.38 -17.60 35.38
N GLU A 210 35.43 -16.80 35.39
CA GLU A 210 36.82 -17.00 34.95
C GLU A 210 37.48 -18.37 35.27
N ASN A 211 38.34 -18.86 34.35
CA ASN A 211 39.75 -19.17 34.66
C ASN A 211 40.58 -19.64 33.43
N ILE A 212 41.53 -18.78 33.05
CA ILE A 212 42.95 -18.98 32.66
C ILE A 212 43.40 -20.41 32.27
N ALA A 213 43.90 -20.57 31.03
CA ALA A 213 45.27 -21.02 30.73
C ALA A 213 45.55 -21.09 29.21
N GLU A 214 46.62 -20.41 28.80
CA GLU A 214 47.30 -20.54 27.51
C GLU A 214 47.87 -21.95 27.31
N HIS A 215 47.83 -22.50 26.09
CA HIS A 215 49.03 -23.05 25.41
C HIS A 215 48.74 -23.54 23.98
N ASN A 216 49.63 -23.14 23.08
CA ASN A 216 49.74 -23.51 21.67
C ASN A 216 49.96 -25.02 21.42
N SER A 217 49.49 -25.56 20.29
CA SER A 217 50.36 -26.27 19.31
C SER A 217 49.58 -26.79 18.09
N SER A 218 50.37 -27.11 17.07
CA SER A 218 50.09 -27.17 15.63
C SER A 218 49.87 -28.59 15.09
N GLU A 219 49.14 -28.65 13.98
CA GLU A 219 49.28 -29.56 12.82
C GLU A 219 48.86 -31.05 12.84
N LYS A 220 48.16 -31.38 11.73
CA LYS A 220 48.15 -32.59 10.88
C LYS A 220 47.29 -33.82 11.27
N GLY A 221 46.25 -34.03 10.45
CA GLY A 221 46.34 -34.97 9.32
C GLY A 221 45.54 -36.30 9.39
N LYS A 222 44.75 -36.51 8.32
CA LYS A 222 44.29 -37.79 7.69
C LYS A 222 43.06 -38.55 8.23
N GLU A 223 42.00 -38.48 7.40
CA GLU A 223 41.36 -39.57 6.62
C GLU A 223 40.85 -40.87 7.29
N ARG A 224 39.55 -41.13 7.00
CA ARG A 224 38.84 -42.39 6.64
C ARG A 224 37.94 -43.11 7.66
N GLU A 225 36.64 -43.03 7.31
CA GLU A 225 35.58 -44.06 7.18
C GLU A 225 35.83 -45.50 7.66
N GLU A 226 34.88 -46.03 8.45
CA GLU A 226 33.91 -47.12 8.13
C GLU A 226 33.36 -47.70 9.45
N GLU A 227 32.06 -47.52 9.70
CA GLU A 227 31.01 -48.57 9.72
C GLU A 227 31.08 -49.60 10.86
N SER A 228 29.96 -49.70 11.58
CA SER A 228 29.17 -50.94 11.76
C SER A 228 28.75 -51.28 13.20
N THR A 229 27.45 -51.53 13.32
CA THR A 229 26.76 -52.44 14.25
C THR A 229 26.59 -52.09 15.74
N GLY A 230 25.31 -52.07 16.16
CA GLY A 230 24.88 -52.98 17.22
C GLY A 230 24.24 -52.38 18.47
N SER A 231 22.90 -52.44 18.50
CA SER A 231 22.08 -52.89 19.64
C SER A 231 21.77 -51.94 20.83
N SER A 232 20.44 -51.82 21.00
CA SER A 232 19.64 -51.83 22.25
C SER A 232 19.66 -50.66 23.22
N CYS A 233 18.49 -50.03 23.31
CA CYS A 233 17.98 -49.22 24.41
C CYS A 233 18.04 -49.94 25.78
N PRO A 234 18.08 -49.18 26.88
CA PRO A 234 17.44 -49.58 28.14
C PRO A 234 16.23 -48.69 28.43
N ILE A 235 15.05 -49.32 28.41
CA ILE A 235 13.84 -48.85 29.08
C ILE A 235 14.09 -48.88 30.59
N ARG A 236 13.80 -47.79 31.30
CA ARG A 236 13.66 -47.83 32.77
C ARG A 236 12.43 -47.03 33.20
N ASN A 237 11.31 -47.73 33.35
CA ASN A 237 10.16 -47.28 34.13
C ASN A 237 10.43 -47.53 35.62
N SER A 238 10.01 -46.60 36.48
CA SER A 238 9.62 -46.91 37.87
C SER A 238 8.74 -45.80 38.46
N ASN A 239 7.71 -46.23 39.18
CA ASN A 239 6.46 -45.54 39.53
C ASN A 239 6.49 -44.67 40.80
N TRP A 240 5.65 -43.62 40.80
CA TRP A 240 4.75 -43.07 41.85
C TRP A 240 5.09 -43.19 43.34
N THR A 241 5.25 -42.02 44.01
CA THR A 241 4.63 -41.62 45.32
C THR A 241 4.71 -40.08 45.43
N ARG A 242 3.62 -39.32 45.36
CA ARG A 242 2.73 -38.87 46.45
C ARG A 242 3.35 -37.84 47.44
N ASN A 243 3.06 -36.54 47.24
CA ASN A 243 2.49 -35.57 48.22
C ASN A 243 2.83 -34.09 47.89
N GLY A 244 1.77 -33.30 47.68
CA GLY A 244 1.58 -31.92 48.18
C GLY A 244 2.52 -30.79 47.76
N CYS A 245 2.03 -29.86 46.92
CA CYS A 245 1.91 -28.44 47.28
C CYS A 245 1.06 -27.69 46.25
N TYR A 246 0.22 -26.76 46.74
CA TYR A 246 -0.52 -25.79 45.93
C TYR A 246 0.44 -24.94 45.09
N GLN A 247 0.29 -24.97 43.76
CA GLN A 247 0.67 -23.85 42.89
C GLN A 247 -0.22 -23.91 41.64
N GLU A 248 -1.29 -23.11 41.62
CA GLU A 248 -2.09 -22.92 40.42
C GLU A 248 -1.29 -22.12 39.38
N VAL A 249 -0.92 -22.81 38.30
CA VAL A 249 -0.96 -22.42 36.87
C VAL A 249 -0.53 -20.99 36.47
N PRO A 250 0.62 -20.85 35.79
CA PRO A 250 0.88 -19.79 34.82
C PRO A 250 0.95 -20.31 33.36
N TYR A 251 0.34 -21.45 33.04
CA TYR A 251 0.48 -22.08 31.71
C TYR A 251 -0.45 -21.51 30.62
N LYS A 252 -1.52 -20.78 30.97
CA LYS A 252 -2.47 -20.27 29.97
C LYS A 252 -2.04 -18.98 29.26
N THR A 253 -1.21 -18.15 29.88
CA THR A 253 -0.62 -16.96 29.23
C THR A 253 0.51 -17.35 28.28
N SER A 254 1.35 -18.32 28.66
CA SER A 254 2.46 -18.78 27.83
C SER A 254 2.03 -19.42 26.50
N GLU A 255 0.94 -20.19 26.45
CA GLU A 255 0.46 -20.78 25.19
C GLU A 255 -0.15 -19.74 24.23
N LEU A 256 -0.83 -18.72 24.77
CA LEU A 256 -1.39 -17.63 23.98
C LEU A 256 -0.27 -16.74 23.41
N ASP A 257 0.72 -16.38 24.25
CA ASP A 257 1.89 -15.61 23.84
C ASP A 257 2.71 -16.37 22.78
N ASN A 258 2.89 -17.69 22.92
CA ASN A 258 3.58 -18.52 21.92
C ASN A 258 2.79 -18.63 20.59
N LEU A 259 1.46 -18.63 20.63
CA LEU A 259 0.62 -18.63 19.42
C LEU A 259 0.69 -17.27 18.71
N GLU A 260 0.68 -16.17 19.47
CA GLU A 260 0.83 -14.82 18.96
C GLU A 260 2.23 -14.55 18.40
N GLN A 261 3.27 -15.10 19.03
CA GLN A 261 4.65 -15.08 18.52
C GLN A 261 4.77 -15.76 17.14
N GLY A 262 3.95 -16.78 16.90
CA GLY A 262 3.84 -17.42 15.61
C GLY A 262 3.28 -16.48 14.54
N ILE A 263 2.33 -15.61 14.85
CA ILE A 263 1.55 -14.88 13.84
C ILE A 263 2.33 -13.72 13.21
N ARG A 264 3.29 -13.14 13.93
CA ARG A 264 4.09 -11.98 13.48
C ARG A 264 5.10 -12.41 12.40
N ALA A 265 4.86 -11.99 11.15
CA ALA A 265 5.74 -12.23 10.01
C ALA A 265 6.73 -11.08 9.75
N GLY A 266 6.52 -9.92 10.37
CA GLY A 266 7.27 -8.68 10.09
C GLY A 266 6.79 -7.98 8.82
N ILE A 267 7.13 -6.70 8.71
CA ILE A 267 6.68 -5.90 7.57
C ILE A 267 7.39 -6.32 6.28
N GLN A 268 8.67 -6.69 6.36
CA GLN A 268 9.50 -7.05 5.21
C GLN A 268 8.92 -8.22 4.41
N ALA A 269 8.43 -9.26 5.09
CA ALA A 269 7.80 -10.41 4.44
C ALA A 269 6.57 -10.01 3.62
N VAL A 270 5.75 -9.12 4.17
CA VAL A 270 4.53 -8.62 3.51
C VAL A 270 4.88 -7.76 2.31
N LEU A 271 5.90 -6.90 2.42
CA LEU A 271 6.41 -6.10 1.31
C LEU A 271 6.91 -7.00 0.18
N GLN A 272 7.74 -8.01 0.50
CA GLN A 272 8.26 -8.97 -0.48
C GLN A 272 7.11 -9.70 -1.21
N VAL A 273 6.15 -10.25 -0.46
CA VAL A 273 4.96 -10.91 -1.02
C VAL A 273 4.15 -9.97 -1.90
N PHE A 274 3.93 -8.73 -1.46
CA PHE A 274 3.21 -7.73 -2.24
C PHE A 274 3.93 -7.39 -3.54
N ILE A 275 5.24 -7.09 -3.48
CA ILE A 275 6.06 -6.75 -4.66
C ILE A 275 6.00 -7.90 -5.67
N THR A 276 6.30 -9.13 -5.25
CA THR A 276 6.29 -10.30 -6.14
C THR A 276 4.89 -10.56 -6.70
N ASN A 277 3.85 -10.56 -5.88
CA ASN A 277 2.50 -10.92 -6.34
C ASN A 277 1.87 -9.86 -7.23
N SER A 278 2.02 -8.57 -6.89
CA SER A 278 1.46 -7.47 -7.67
C SER A 278 2.11 -7.33 -9.05
N SER A 279 3.34 -7.83 -9.23
CA SER A 279 4.01 -7.89 -10.54
C SER A 279 3.22 -8.69 -11.59
N ASN A 280 2.39 -9.65 -11.17
CA ASN A 280 1.54 -10.45 -12.08
C ASN A 280 0.53 -9.62 -12.89
N ILE A 281 0.22 -8.39 -12.45
CA ILE A 281 -0.62 -7.47 -13.22
C ILE A 281 0.17 -6.88 -14.39
N PHE A 282 1.44 -6.51 -14.19
CA PHE A 282 2.29 -6.02 -15.27
C PHE A 282 2.64 -7.13 -16.25
N LEU A 283 2.84 -8.34 -15.74
CA LEU A 283 3.21 -9.53 -16.50
C LEU A 283 2.00 -10.22 -17.16
N LEU A 284 0.88 -9.52 -17.32
CA LEU A 284 -0.24 -9.96 -18.13
C LEU A 284 -0.09 -9.37 -19.53
N GLU A 285 -0.16 -10.19 -20.57
CA GLU A 285 -0.14 -9.71 -21.94
C GLU A 285 -1.34 -8.77 -22.20
N PRO A 286 -1.10 -7.53 -22.67
CA PRO A 286 -2.15 -6.52 -22.77
C PRO A 286 -3.08 -6.75 -23.97
N ALA A 287 -4.38 -6.49 -23.77
CA ALA A 287 -5.38 -6.41 -24.84
C ALA A 287 -5.38 -5.00 -25.46
N ASN A 288 -4.30 -4.63 -26.16
CA ASN A 288 -4.13 -3.29 -26.74
C ASN A 288 -5.25 -2.89 -27.72
N GLU A 289 -5.91 -3.89 -28.32
CA GLU A 289 -7.04 -3.70 -29.23
C GLU A 289 -8.36 -3.30 -28.54
N ILE A 290 -8.48 -3.50 -27.22
CA ILE A 290 -9.68 -3.15 -26.43
C ILE A 290 -9.36 -1.97 -25.52
N LYS A 291 -9.74 -0.76 -25.96
CA LYS A 291 -9.40 0.50 -25.26
C LYS A 291 -9.80 0.51 -23.78
N SER A 292 -11.02 0.10 -23.43
CA SER A 292 -11.49 0.11 -22.03
C SER A 292 -10.66 -0.80 -21.13
N LEU A 293 -10.34 -2.01 -21.59
CA LEU A 293 -9.48 -2.94 -20.85
C LEU A 293 -8.05 -2.43 -20.73
N LEU A 294 -7.53 -1.79 -21.78
CA LEU A 294 -6.21 -1.16 -21.75
C LEU A 294 -6.16 0.03 -20.76
N ASP A 295 -7.21 0.84 -20.69
CA ASP A 295 -7.34 1.95 -19.74
C ASP A 295 -7.32 1.41 -18.29
N GLU A 296 -8.12 0.37 -18.01
CA GLU A 296 -8.15 -0.34 -16.72
C GLU A 296 -6.78 -0.96 -16.37
N HIS A 297 -6.11 -1.61 -17.33
CA HIS A 297 -4.76 -2.17 -17.13
C HIS A 297 -3.74 -1.09 -16.78
N THR A 298 -3.79 0.02 -17.50
CA THR A 298 -2.90 1.17 -17.27
C THR A 298 -3.12 1.75 -15.87
N ASP A 299 -4.38 1.94 -15.45
CA ASP A 299 -4.72 2.42 -14.09
C ASP A 299 -4.18 1.49 -13.02
N MET A 300 -4.40 0.17 -13.16
CA MET A 300 -3.90 -0.82 -12.21
C MET A 300 -2.37 -0.79 -12.06
N CYS A 301 -1.64 -0.77 -13.19
CA CYS A 301 -0.18 -0.68 -13.17
C CYS A 301 0.30 0.62 -12.50
N LYS A 302 -0.31 1.78 -12.83
CA LYS A 302 0.05 3.07 -12.22
C LYS A 302 -0.21 3.10 -10.71
N ARG A 303 -1.30 2.48 -10.23
CA ARG A 303 -1.58 2.37 -8.79
C ARG A 303 -0.50 1.58 -8.06
N ILE A 304 -0.08 0.45 -8.61
CA ILE A 304 0.97 -0.37 -8.01
C ILE A 304 2.31 0.36 -8.03
N LEU A 305 2.66 1.02 -9.14
CA LEU A 305 3.86 1.85 -9.21
C LEU A 305 3.86 2.96 -8.17
N ASN A 306 2.71 3.58 -7.88
CA ASN A 306 2.61 4.59 -6.82
C ASN A 306 2.89 4.00 -5.43
N ILE A 307 2.45 2.76 -5.15
CA ILE A 307 2.79 2.08 -3.91
C ILE A 307 4.28 1.75 -3.88
N TYR A 308 4.87 1.25 -4.98
CA TYR A 308 6.32 1.02 -5.05
C TYR A 308 7.11 2.31 -4.81
N ARG A 309 6.70 3.43 -5.40
CA ARG A 309 7.31 4.75 -5.13
C ARG A 309 7.21 5.14 -3.66
N TYR A 310 6.04 4.94 -3.04
CA TYR A 310 5.88 5.18 -1.61
C TYR A 310 6.82 4.29 -0.79
N MET A 311 6.89 2.99 -1.09
CA MET A 311 7.78 2.05 -0.39
C MET A 311 9.25 2.48 -0.52
N VAL A 312 9.69 2.79 -1.74
CA VAL A 312 11.03 3.28 -2.01
C VAL A 312 11.30 4.53 -1.18
N VAL A 313 10.39 5.50 -1.12
CA VAL A 313 10.64 6.81 -0.52
C VAL A 313 10.43 6.84 1.00
N GLN A 314 9.42 6.16 1.53
CA GLN A 314 8.93 6.35 2.90
C GLN A 314 9.09 5.12 3.80
N VAL A 315 9.30 3.92 3.24
CA VAL A 315 9.38 2.68 4.03
C VAL A 315 10.83 2.23 4.16
N THR A 316 11.22 1.83 5.38
CA THR A 316 12.51 1.20 5.63
C THR A 316 12.46 -0.25 5.16
N MET A 317 13.34 -0.60 4.22
CA MET A 317 13.42 -1.94 3.64
C MET A 317 14.78 -2.57 3.95
N ASP A 318 14.76 -3.86 4.27
CA ASP A 318 15.99 -4.64 4.43
C ASP A 318 16.64 -4.94 3.07
N LYS A 319 17.88 -5.46 3.09
CA LYS A 319 18.62 -5.77 1.86
C LYS A 319 17.84 -6.69 0.92
N LYS A 320 17.22 -7.74 1.46
CA LYS A 320 16.47 -8.73 0.68
C LYS A 320 15.26 -8.10 -0.01
N THR A 321 14.54 -7.23 0.68
CA THR A 321 13.37 -6.52 0.14
C THR A 321 13.76 -5.49 -0.90
N TRP A 322 14.87 -4.77 -0.70
CA TRP A 322 15.44 -3.89 -1.73
C TRP A 322 15.81 -4.67 -3.00
N GLU A 323 16.54 -5.77 -2.87
CA GLU A 323 16.92 -6.61 -4.01
C GLU A 323 15.68 -7.12 -4.75
N GLN A 324 14.64 -7.58 -4.04
CA GLN A 324 13.38 -7.98 -4.66
C GLN A 324 12.67 -6.84 -5.38
N MET A 325 12.60 -5.65 -4.78
CA MET A 325 12.02 -4.46 -5.41
C MET A 325 12.73 -4.15 -6.74
N LEU A 326 14.06 -4.15 -6.73
CA LEU A 326 14.86 -3.87 -7.93
C LEU A 326 14.69 -4.95 -9.00
N LEU A 327 14.77 -6.23 -8.63
CA LEU A 327 14.57 -7.36 -9.54
C LEU A 327 13.19 -7.32 -10.21
N VAL A 328 12.14 -7.05 -9.42
CA VAL A 328 10.77 -6.98 -9.93
C VAL A 328 10.59 -5.78 -10.84
N LEU A 329 11.06 -4.59 -10.45
CA LEU A 329 11.00 -3.40 -11.31
C LEU A 329 11.76 -3.61 -12.61
N LEU A 330 12.94 -4.23 -12.56
CA LEU A 330 13.77 -4.51 -13.73
C LEU A 330 13.06 -5.49 -14.68
N ARG A 331 12.54 -6.60 -14.14
CA ARG A 331 11.82 -7.61 -14.93
C ARG A 331 10.53 -7.07 -15.54
N VAL A 332 9.77 -6.27 -14.79
CA VAL A 332 8.57 -5.61 -15.29
C VAL A 332 8.92 -4.65 -16.41
N THR A 333 9.97 -3.83 -16.23
CA THR A 333 10.44 -2.88 -17.24
C THR A 333 10.84 -3.62 -18.52
N GLU A 334 11.64 -4.68 -18.40
CA GLU A 334 12.01 -5.51 -19.55
C GLU A 334 10.76 -6.11 -20.23
N SER A 335 9.91 -6.79 -19.47
CA SER A 335 8.79 -7.56 -20.06
C SER A 335 7.73 -6.67 -20.71
N VAL A 336 7.45 -5.51 -20.12
CA VAL A 336 6.43 -4.58 -20.63
C VAL A 336 6.97 -3.76 -21.80
N LEU A 337 8.23 -3.34 -21.77
CA LEU A 337 8.79 -2.40 -22.74
C LEU A 337 9.55 -3.06 -23.88
N LYS A 338 9.97 -4.32 -23.75
CA LYS A 338 10.67 -5.06 -24.81
C LYS A 338 9.68 -5.48 -25.89
N ILE A 339 9.51 -4.61 -26.87
CA ILE A 339 8.65 -4.85 -28.04
C ILE A 339 9.52 -5.28 -29.22
N PRO A 340 9.15 -6.35 -29.96
CA PRO A 340 9.83 -6.68 -31.21
C PRO A 340 9.87 -5.48 -32.17
N SER A 341 11.01 -5.19 -32.78
CA SER A 341 11.25 -3.97 -33.57
C SER A 341 10.23 -3.74 -34.69
N GLN A 342 9.70 -4.83 -35.27
CA GLN A 342 8.64 -4.78 -36.30
C GLN A 342 7.33 -4.18 -35.77
N ILE A 343 6.96 -4.54 -34.53
CA ILE A 343 5.75 -4.05 -33.86
C ILE A 343 5.99 -2.61 -33.37
N PHE A 344 7.19 -2.31 -32.88
CA PHE A 344 7.52 -0.96 -32.43
C PHE A 344 7.36 0.09 -33.54
N LEU A 345 7.82 -0.22 -34.77
CA LEU A 345 7.65 0.67 -35.93
C LEU A 345 6.17 0.91 -36.28
N GLN A 346 5.30 -0.08 -36.08
CA GLN A 346 3.85 0.06 -36.31
C GLN A 346 3.20 1.06 -35.35
N TYR A 347 3.72 1.20 -34.14
CA TYR A 347 3.19 2.10 -33.10
C TYR A 347 3.98 3.41 -32.95
N GLN A 348 4.97 3.66 -33.81
CA GLN A 348 5.76 4.90 -33.80
C GLN A 348 4.82 6.11 -34.01
N GLY A 349 4.85 7.06 -33.07
CA GLY A 349 3.94 8.22 -33.05
C GLY A 349 2.54 7.95 -32.46
N ARG A 350 2.20 6.70 -32.11
CA ARG A 350 0.94 6.32 -31.43
C ARG A 350 1.19 5.48 -30.17
N LYS A 351 2.26 5.80 -29.43
CA LYS A 351 2.68 5.10 -28.19
C LYS A 351 1.53 4.96 -27.17
N ASN A 352 0.61 5.92 -27.10
CA ASN A 352 -0.54 5.90 -26.19
C ASN A 352 -1.60 4.81 -26.53
N LEU A 353 -1.46 4.08 -27.62
CA LEU A 353 -2.35 2.96 -27.97
C LEU A 353 -1.87 1.61 -27.39
N THR A 354 -0.69 1.57 -26.79
CA THR A 354 -0.16 0.35 -26.17
C THR A 354 0.07 0.55 -24.68
N LEU A 355 0.01 -0.54 -23.92
CA LEU A 355 0.33 -0.50 -22.49
C LEU A 355 1.77 0.00 -22.27
N ALA A 356 2.70 -0.50 -23.06
CA ALA A 356 4.11 -0.15 -23.00
C ALA A 356 4.34 1.35 -23.15
N GLY A 357 3.75 1.99 -24.17
CA GLY A 357 3.94 3.43 -24.37
C GLY A 357 3.32 4.28 -23.26
N ARG A 358 2.21 3.84 -22.65
CA ARG A 358 1.59 4.52 -21.51
C ARG A 358 2.35 4.36 -20.20
N LEU A 359 3.17 3.30 -20.08
CA LEU A 359 3.92 2.96 -18.87
C LEU A 359 5.42 3.24 -18.97
N ALA A 360 5.98 3.52 -20.16
CA ALA A 360 7.42 3.74 -20.36
C ALA A 360 7.99 4.78 -19.39
N GLY A 361 7.49 6.02 -19.41
CA GLY A 361 7.94 7.07 -18.48
C GLY A 361 7.78 6.67 -17.00
N PRO A 362 6.56 6.29 -16.54
CA PRO A 362 6.36 5.86 -15.16
C PRO A 362 7.27 4.70 -14.70
N LEU A 363 7.55 3.74 -15.58
CA LEU A 363 8.43 2.61 -15.27
C LEU A 363 9.88 3.06 -15.15
N PHE A 364 10.42 3.77 -16.15
CA PHE A 364 11.80 4.26 -16.11
C PHE A 364 12.04 5.17 -14.90
N GLN A 365 11.13 6.12 -14.66
CA GLN A 365 11.22 7.00 -13.49
C GLN A 365 11.27 6.20 -12.18
N THR A 366 10.37 5.24 -12.01
CA THR A 366 10.31 4.44 -10.77
C THR A 366 11.55 3.56 -10.62
N LEU A 367 11.97 2.89 -11.71
CA LEU A 367 13.15 2.02 -11.73
C LEU A 367 14.42 2.80 -11.38
N ILE A 368 14.68 3.92 -12.06
CA ILE A 368 15.91 4.71 -11.88
C ILE A 368 15.97 5.30 -10.46
N VAL A 369 14.87 5.89 -9.98
CA VAL A 369 14.81 6.45 -8.61
C VAL A 369 14.97 5.35 -7.56
N ALA A 370 14.32 4.20 -7.74
CA ALA A 370 14.48 3.06 -6.85
C ALA A 370 15.93 2.56 -6.83
N TRP A 371 16.57 2.49 -7.99
CA TRP A 371 17.97 2.04 -8.09
C TRP A 371 18.92 2.95 -7.34
N ILE A 372 18.81 4.26 -7.55
CA ILE A 372 19.64 5.24 -6.84
C ILE A 372 19.42 5.15 -5.35
N LYS A 373 18.15 5.14 -4.92
CA LYS A 373 17.84 5.11 -3.50
C LYS A 373 18.31 3.81 -2.85
N ALA A 374 18.18 2.67 -3.51
CA ALA A 374 18.70 1.41 -3.01
C ALA A 374 20.22 1.47 -2.80
N ASN A 375 20.98 2.04 -3.75
CA ASN A 375 22.44 2.20 -3.62
C ASN A 375 22.86 3.10 -2.45
N LEU A 376 21.99 3.99 -1.98
CA LEU A 376 22.25 4.82 -0.80
C LEU A 376 21.94 4.10 0.52
N ASN A 377 21.13 3.03 0.50
CA ASN A 377 20.66 2.34 1.70
C ASN A 377 21.31 0.96 1.89
N VAL A 378 21.63 0.25 0.81
CA VAL A 378 22.16 -1.11 0.84
C VAL A 378 23.20 -1.32 -0.26
N TYR A 379 24.11 -2.26 -0.03
CA TYR A 379 25.04 -2.70 -1.07
C TYR A 379 24.30 -3.51 -2.14
N ILE A 380 24.39 -3.04 -3.38
CA ILE A 380 23.86 -3.72 -4.58
C ILE A 380 24.99 -4.49 -5.26
N SER A 381 24.76 -5.77 -5.56
CA SER A 381 25.76 -6.62 -6.20
C SER A 381 26.10 -6.13 -7.62
N ARG A 382 27.32 -6.45 -8.06
CA ARG A 382 27.78 -6.17 -9.42
C ARG A 382 26.89 -6.85 -10.48
N GLU A 383 26.49 -8.09 -10.22
CA GLU A 383 25.63 -8.86 -11.14
C GLU A 383 24.31 -8.14 -11.41
N LEU A 384 23.68 -7.56 -10.37
CA LEU A 384 22.43 -6.82 -10.54
C LEU A 384 22.63 -5.52 -11.35
N TRP A 385 23.79 -4.88 -11.22
CA TRP A 385 24.17 -3.73 -12.06
C TRP A 385 24.40 -4.12 -13.52
N ASP A 386 25.05 -5.25 -13.76
CA ASP A 386 25.25 -5.80 -15.11
C ASP A 386 23.89 -6.14 -15.76
N ASP A 387 22.94 -6.70 -15.00
CA ASP A 387 21.57 -6.95 -15.44
C ASP A 387 20.81 -5.65 -15.77
N LEU A 388 20.92 -4.63 -14.91
CA LEU A 388 20.34 -3.31 -15.20
C LEU A 388 20.88 -2.75 -16.51
N LEU A 389 22.20 -2.76 -16.68
CA LEU A 389 22.86 -2.24 -17.86
C LEU A 389 22.40 -3.00 -19.11
N ALA A 390 22.31 -4.33 -19.05
CA ALA A 390 21.84 -5.16 -20.16
C ALA A 390 20.40 -4.79 -20.57
N VAL A 391 19.48 -4.66 -19.61
CA VAL A 391 18.09 -4.31 -19.89
C VAL A 391 17.97 -2.90 -20.44
N LEU A 392 18.57 -1.89 -19.79
CA LEU A 392 18.47 -0.50 -20.24
C LEU A 392 19.09 -0.30 -21.62
N SER A 393 20.23 -0.96 -21.90
CA SER A 393 20.88 -0.90 -23.22
C SER A 393 19.96 -1.46 -24.32
N SER A 394 19.20 -2.51 -24.01
CA SER A 394 18.23 -3.10 -24.93
C SER A 394 16.98 -2.24 -25.18
N LEU A 395 16.74 -1.22 -24.34
CA LEU A 395 15.55 -0.35 -24.38
C LEU A 395 15.85 1.08 -24.84
N THR A 396 17.04 1.33 -25.39
CA THR A 396 17.50 2.66 -25.85
C THR A 396 16.65 3.31 -26.94
N TYR A 397 15.76 2.57 -27.59
CA TYR A 397 14.81 3.10 -28.56
C TYR A 397 13.61 3.83 -27.92
N TRP A 398 13.44 3.75 -26.59
CA TRP A 398 12.49 4.57 -25.85
C TRP A 398 13.13 5.91 -25.46
N GLU A 399 12.66 7.00 -26.07
CA GLU A 399 13.08 8.37 -25.72
C GLU A 399 12.92 8.68 -24.23
N GLU A 400 11.85 8.15 -23.64
CA GLU A 400 11.53 8.28 -22.21
C GLU A 400 12.68 7.80 -21.30
N LEU A 401 13.45 6.79 -21.72
CA LEU A 401 14.63 6.35 -20.96
C LEU A 401 15.70 7.44 -20.90
N ALA A 402 16.01 8.07 -22.04
CA ALA A 402 17.01 9.14 -22.11
C ALA A 402 16.55 10.37 -21.33
N THR A 403 15.26 10.73 -21.43
CA THR A 403 14.69 11.86 -20.68
C THR A 403 14.77 11.65 -19.18
N GLU A 404 14.33 10.50 -18.67
CA GLU A 404 14.34 10.22 -17.22
C GLU A 404 15.77 10.11 -16.68
N TRP A 405 16.69 9.51 -17.45
CA TRP A 405 18.10 9.46 -17.06
C TRP A 405 18.74 10.85 -17.00
N SER A 406 18.45 11.72 -17.99
CA SER A 406 18.93 13.11 -18.00
C SER A 406 18.42 13.89 -16.78
N LEU A 407 17.13 13.82 -16.48
CA LEU A 407 16.53 14.51 -15.33
C LEU A 407 17.13 14.02 -14.00
N THR A 408 17.37 12.72 -13.92
CA THR A 408 18.00 12.09 -12.75
C THR A 408 19.44 12.58 -12.57
N MET A 409 20.24 12.57 -13.63
CA MET A 409 21.62 13.07 -13.59
C MET A 409 21.68 14.56 -13.21
N GLU A 410 20.76 15.37 -13.74
CA GLU A 410 20.65 16.78 -13.36
C GLU A 410 20.35 16.93 -11.86
N THR A 411 19.39 16.16 -11.34
CA THR A 411 19.02 16.19 -9.91
C THR A 411 20.19 15.75 -9.02
N LEU A 412 20.85 14.64 -9.35
CA LEU A 412 22.03 14.17 -8.63
C LEU A 412 23.16 15.20 -8.66
N THR A 413 23.40 15.82 -9.82
CA THR A 413 24.43 16.86 -9.96
C THR A 413 24.13 18.06 -9.07
N LYS A 414 22.87 18.52 -9.01
CA LYS A 414 22.44 19.60 -8.11
C LYS A 414 22.64 19.25 -6.64
N VAL A 415 22.24 18.04 -6.23
CA VAL A 415 22.40 17.57 -4.85
C VAL A 415 23.87 17.47 -4.46
N LEU A 416 24.71 16.91 -5.34
CA LEU A 416 26.15 16.80 -5.11
C LEU A 416 26.83 18.17 -5.07
N ALA A 417 26.49 19.07 -5.99
CA ALA A 417 27.05 20.43 -6.01
C ALA A 417 26.74 21.19 -4.72
N ARG A 418 25.50 21.07 -4.24
CA ARG A 418 25.08 21.67 -2.97
C ARG A 418 25.77 21.04 -1.76
N ASN A 419 25.90 19.73 -1.71
CA ASN A 419 26.44 19.04 -0.54
C ASN A 419 27.98 19.07 -0.46
N LEU A 420 28.68 19.01 -1.60
CA LEU A 420 30.15 18.96 -1.64
C LEU A 420 30.78 20.35 -1.76
N TYR A 421 30.11 21.27 -2.47
CA TYR A 421 30.66 22.58 -2.80
C TYR A 421 29.83 23.75 -2.25
N SER A 422 28.72 23.48 -1.55
CA SER A 422 27.79 24.51 -1.06
C SER A 422 27.32 25.47 -2.16
N LEU A 423 27.23 24.97 -3.40
CA LEU A 423 26.92 25.75 -4.59
C LEU A 423 25.51 25.43 -5.07
N ASP A 424 24.69 26.46 -5.27
CA ASP A 424 23.38 26.33 -5.91
C ASP A 424 23.52 26.55 -7.41
N LEU A 425 23.38 25.47 -8.19
CA LEU A 425 23.43 25.53 -9.65
C LEU A 425 22.23 26.27 -10.26
N SER A 426 21.17 26.50 -9.49
CA SER A 426 20.01 27.29 -9.91
C SER A 426 20.21 28.79 -9.69
N ASP A 427 21.24 29.17 -8.92
CA ASP A 427 21.50 30.55 -8.50
C ASP A 427 23.01 30.84 -8.49
N LEU A 428 23.63 30.70 -9.66
CA LEU A 428 25.07 30.86 -9.80
C LEU A 428 25.49 32.33 -9.56
N PRO A 429 26.54 32.59 -8.75
CA PRO A 429 27.04 33.95 -8.49
C PRO A 429 27.41 34.71 -9.76
N LEU A 430 27.89 34.00 -10.79
CA LEU A 430 28.26 34.56 -12.09
C LEU A 430 27.03 34.98 -12.91
N ASP A 431 25.90 34.29 -12.78
CA ASP A 431 24.66 34.66 -13.46
C ASP A 431 24.14 36.00 -12.92
N LYS A 432 24.21 36.22 -11.60
CA LYS A 432 23.88 37.53 -10.99
C LYS A 432 24.76 38.66 -11.51
N LEU A 433 26.06 38.40 -11.73
CA LEU A 433 27.00 39.38 -12.29
C LEU A 433 26.72 39.64 -13.77
N SER A 434 26.32 38.62 -14.53
CA SER A 434 25.94 38.76 -15.94
C SER A 434 24.62 39.54 -16.09
N GLU A 435 23.62 39.27 -15.24
CA GLU A 435 22.36 40.00 -15.19
C GLU A 435 22.56 41.45 -14.75
N GLN A 436 23.43 41.72 -13.75
CA GLN A 436 23.77 43.09 -13.37
C GLN A 436 24.47 43.84 -14.51
N LYS A 437 25.35 43.19 -15.27
CA LYS A 437 25.99 43.79 -16.44
C LYS A 437 24.98 44.06 -17.57
N GLN A 438 24.06 43.14 -17.85
CA GLN A 438 22.99 43.35 -18.83
C GLN A 438 22.03 44.47 -18.41
N LYS A 439 21.63 44.54 -17.13
CA LYS A 439 20.80 45.63 -16.59
C LYS A 439 21.50 46.98 -16.68
N LYS A 440 22.81 47.06 -16.41
CA LYS A 440 23.63 48.28 -16.61
C LYS A 440 23.72 48.70 -18.08
N HIS A 441 23.75 47.74 -19.01
CA HIS A 441 23.77 48.06 -20.44
C HIS A 441 22.40 48.55 -20.93
N LYS A 442 21.31 47.94 -20.46
CA LYS A 442 19.92 48.35 -20.77
C LYS A 442 19.53 49.69 -20.16
N GLY A 443 20.12 50.05 -19.02
CA GLY A 443 19.90 51.35 -18.34
C GLY A 443 20.66 52.54 -18.93
N LYS A 444 21.58 52.33 -19.89
CA LYS A 444 22.35 53.40 -20.57
C LYS A 444 21.75 53.82 -21.92
N GLY A 445 20.60 53.26 -22.31
CA GLY A 445 19.91 53.55 -23.56
C GLY A 445 18.66 54.42 -23.41
N LYS A 446 18.59 55.28 -22.40
CA LYS A 446 17.57 56.32 -22.25
C LYS A 446 18.20 57.69 -22.06
#